data_AF-A0A9E2QK08-F1
#
_entry.id   AF-A0A9E2QK08-F1
#
_cell.length_a   1.000
_cell.length_b   1.000
_cell.length_c   1.000
_cell.angle_alpha   90.00
_cell.angle_beta   90.00
_cell.angle_gamma   90.00
#
_symmetry.space_group_name_H-M   'P 1'
#
loop_
_entity.id
_entity.type
_entity.pdbx_description
1 polymer ?
#
loop_
_entity_poly.entity_id
_entity_poly.type
_entity_poly.pdbx_seq_one_letter_code
_entity_poly.pdbx_strand_id
1 'polypeptide(L)'
;MSKYDPSKLSKRHRDVLMKEFSTILSSLGNSQKIRNFLRDLLTESEEVMLARRLQIAKMLTSNHTYGDIRSKLKVGYENIKSVKHFLDFGWGGYLEAVNKTRKKKGKGK
;
A
#
# COMPACT_ATOMS: atom_id res chain seq x y z
N MET A 1 19.80 -7.88 1.85
CA MET A 1 18.68 -8.76 2.29
C MET A 1 19.03 -9.37 3.65
N SER A 2 18.03 -9.58 4.52
CA SER A 2 18.18 -10.15 5.87
C SER A 2 18.80 -11.55 5.84
N LYS A 3 19.69 -11.87 6.80
CA LYS A 3 20.22 -13.23 7.03
C LYS A 3 19.17 -14.18 7.63
N TYR A 4 18.05 -13.65 8.10
CA TYR A 4 17.00 -14.42 8.78
C TYR A 4 15.75 -14.53 7.94
N ASP A 5 15.19 -15.73 7.89
CA ASP A 5 13.92 -16.05 7.24
C ASP A 5 12.78 -15.30 7.96
N PRO A 6 12.04 -14.42 7.25
CA PRO A 6 10.90 -13.72 7.81
C PRO A 6 9.89 -14.67 8.48
N SER A 7 9.72 -15.88 7.94
CA SER A 7 8.79 -16.90 8.45
C SER A 7 9.12 -17.34 9.89
N LYS A 8 10.40 -17.25 10.29
CA LYS A 8 10.89 -17.65 11.62
C LYS A 8 10.79 -16.55 12.70
N LEU A 9 10.44 -15.31 12.32
CA LEU A 9 10.16 -14.26 13.29
C LEU A 9 8.85 -14.53 14.03
N SER A 10 8.91 -14.52 15.37
CA SER A 10 7.73 -14.65 16.21
C SER A 10 6.72 -13.54 15.91
N LYS A 11 5.42 -13.85 16.04
CA LYS A 11 4.34 -12.86 15.85
C LYS A 11 4.57 -11.60 16.68
N ARG A 12 4.97 -11.78 17.95
CA ARG A 12 5.27 -10.67 18.88
C ARG A 12 6.39 -9.77 18.35
N HIS A 13 7.49 -10.32 17.85
CA HIS A 13 8.57 -9.52 17.31
C HIS A 13 8.15 -8.75 16.05
N ARG A 14 7.37 -9.36 15.15
CA ARG A 14 6.83 -8.66 13.98
C ARG A 14 5.92 -7.50 14.38
N ASP A 15 5.06 -7.72 15.38
CA ASP A 15 4.14 -6.69 15.87
C ASP A 15 4.90 -5.50 16.47
N VAL A 16 5.98 -5.76 17.22
CA VAL A 16 6.86 -4.69 17.76
C VAL A 16 7.50 -3.87 16.64
N LEU A 17 8.10 -4.53 15.64
CA LEU A 17 8.72 -3.85 14.50
C LEU A 17 7.70 -3.02 13.71
N MET A 18 6.51 -3.58 13.45
CA MET A 18 5.45 -2.88 12.73
C MET A 18 4.88 -1.69 13.53
N LYS A 19 4.81 -1.81 14.86
CA LYS A 19 4.39 -0.71 15.74
C LYS A 19 5.38 0.45 15.71
N GLU A 20 6.66 0.17 15.80
CA GLU A 20 7.71 1.20 15.72
C GLU A 20 7.70 1.88 14.34
N PHE A 21 7.69 1.08 13.26
CA PHE A 21 7.64 1.60 11.90
C PHE A 21 6.43 2.50 11.65
N SER A 22 5.23 2.07 12.05
CA SER A 22 4.02 2.87 11.87
C SER A 22 4.02 4.16 12.71
N THR A 23 4.59 4.11 13.93
CA THR A 23 4.75 5.29 14.79
C THR A 23 5.65 6.34 14.13
N ILE A 24 6.83 5.95 13.65
CA ILE A 24 7.76 6.83 12.93
C ILE A 24 7.11 7.39 11.67
N LEU A 25 6.47 6.55 10.86
CA LEU A 25 5.84 7.00 9.61
C LEU A 25 4.74 8.03 9.87
N SER A 26 3.96 7.86 10.94
CA SER A 26 2.89 8.78 11.32
C SER A 26 3.39 10.14 11.82
N SER A 27 4.61 10.20 12.39
CA SER A 27 5.17 11.44 12.95
C SER A 27 5.79 12.38 11.91
N LEU A 28 6.04 11.88 10.68
CA LEU A 28 6.65 12.67 9.60
C LEU A 28 5.78 13.84 9.10
N GLY A 29 4.50 13.91 9.47
CA GLY A 29 3.66 15.12 9.44
C GLY A 29 3.22 15.65 8.06
N ASN A 30 3.96 15.39 6.97
CA ASN A 30 3.56 15.80 5.62
C ASN A 30 4.03 14.83 4.52
N SER A 31 3.40 14.95 3.35
CA SER A 31 3.62 14.03 2.22
C SER A 31 5.02 14.09 1.60
N GLN A 32 5.73 15.23 1.69
CA GLN A 32 7.08 15.35 1.15
C GLN A 32 8.08 14.60 2.02
N LYS A 33 7.98 14.77 3.35
CA LYS A 33 8.82 14.05 4.32
C LYS A 33 8.62 12.54 4.22
N ILE A 34 7.36 12.08 4.11
CA ILE A 34 7.04 10.66 3.89
C ILE A 34 7.67 10.15 2.59
N ARG A 35 7.58 10.92 1.50
CA ARG A 35 8.13 10.50 0.19
C ARG A 35 9.66 10.38 0.23
N ASN A 36 10.35 11.33 0.85
CA ASN A 36 11.81 11.26 1.00
C ASN A 36 12.21 10.03 1.82
N PHE A 37 11.56 9.82 2.97
CA PHE A 37 11.81 8.64 3.81
C PHE A 37 11.61 7.32 3.06
N LEU A 38 10.53 7.19 2.26
CA LEU A 38 10.30 5.98 1.49
C LEU A 38 11.32 5.75 0.38
N ARG A 39 11.87 6.82 -0.22
CA ARG A 39 12.94 6.73 -1.23
C ARG A 39 14.28 6.30 -0.64
N ASP A 40 14.55 6.70 0.59
CA ASP A 40 15.76 6.28 1.31
C ASP A 40 15.63 4.81 1.77
N LEU A 41 14.42 4.37 2.11
CA LEU A 41 14.15 3.04 2.66
C LEU A 41 13.99 1.95 1.59
N LEU A 42 13.34 2.27 0.48
CA LEU A 42 12.90 1.31 -0.53
C LEU A 42 13.76 1.38 -1.78
N THR A 43 13.90 0.24 -2.46
CA THR A 43 14.37 0.26 -3.85
C THR A 43 13.34 0.90 -4.76
N GLU A 44 13.78 1.39 -5.93
CA GLU A 44 12.89 1.94 -6.95
C GLU A 44 11.77 0.96 -7.34
N SER A 45 12.11 -0.33 -7.43
CA SER A 45 11.15 -1.38 -7.76
C SER A 45 10.06 -1.56 -6.68
N GLU A 46 10.43 -1.44 -5.41
CA GLU A 46 9.51 -1.56 -4.27
C GLU A 46 8.62 -0.32 -4.15
N GLU A 47 9.19 0.89 -4.33
CA GLU A 47 8.43 2.14 -4.37
C GLU A 47 7.30 2.06 -5.42
N VAL A 48 7.66 1.69 -6.65
CA VAL A 48 6.71 1.56 -7.75
C VAL A 48 5.67 0.45 -7.47
N MET A 49 6.09 -0.67 -6.89
CA MET A 49 5.18 -1.77 -6.56
C MET A 49 4.13 -1.37 -5.52
N LEU A 50 4.54 -0.68 -4.44
CA LEU A 50 3.62 -0.18 -3.43
C LEU A 50 2.65 0.86 -4.01
N ALA A 51 3.16 1.79 -4.83
CA ALA A 51 2.33 2.79 -5.51
C ALA A 51 1.28 2.12 -6.43
N ARG A 52 1.68 1.11 -7.21
CA ARG A 52 0.77 0.34 -8.08
C ARG A 52 -0.31 -0.37 -7.27
N ARG A 53 0.03 -1.01 -6.14
CA ARG A 53 -0.97 -1.68 -5.27
C ARG A 53 -2.06 -0.72 -4.79
N LEU A 54 -1.69 0.50 -4.41
CA LEU A 54 -2.67 1.53 -4.05
C LEU A 54 -3.55 1.95 -5.24
N GLN A 55 -2.99 2.06 -6.45
CA GLN A 55 -3.77 2.35 -7.66
C GLN A 55 -4.71 1.21 -8.04
N ILE A 56 -4.28 -0.05 -7.90
CA ILE A 56 -5.14 -1.22 -8.08
C ILE A 56 -6.35 -1.11 -7.14
N ALA A 57 -6.12 -0.83 -5.85
CA ALA A 57 -7.21 -0.70 -4.88
C ALA A 57 -8.19 0.43 -5.27
N LYS A 58 -7.68 1.57 -5.74
CA LYS A 58 -8.52 2.67 -6.25
C LYS A 58 -9.37 2.28 -7.45
N MET A 59 -8.81 1.55 -8.40
CA MET A 59 -9.51 1.14 -9.62
C MET A 59 -10.55 0.05 -9.32
N LEU A 60 -10.22 -0.93 -8.48
CA LEU A 60 -11.15 -1.98 -8.04
C LEU A 60 -12.36 -1.39 -7.30
N THR A 61 -12.12 -0.45 -6.38
CA THR A 61 -13.21 0.27 -5.67
C THR A 61 -13.98 1.25 -6.56
N SER A 62 -13.52 1.47 -7.79
CA SER A 62 -14.20 2.23 -8.85
C SER A 62 -14.73 1.32 -9.96
N ASN A 63 -14.95 0.02 -9.66
CA ASN A 63 -15.54 -0.97 -10.56
C ASN A 63 -14.83 -1.17 -11.92
N HIS A 64 -13.53 -0.87 -12.00
CA HIS A 64 -12.76 -1.19 -13.21
C HIS A 64 -12.51 -2.70 -13.31
N THR A 65 -12.46 -3.21 -14.54
CA THR A 65 -12.19 -4.63 -14.77
C THR A 65 -10.71 -4.97 -14.54
N TYR A 66 -10.40 -6.25 -14.35
CA TYR A 66 -9.01 -6.69 -14.20
C TYR A 66 -8.20 -6.42 -15.47
N GLY A 67 -8.84 -6.44 -16.65
CA GLY A 67 -8.21 -6.10 -17.93
C GLY A 67 -7.75 -4.64 -17.97
N ASP A 68 -8.63 -3.71 -17.55
CA ASP A 68 -8.32 -2.28 -17.50
C ASP A 68 -7.13 -2.01 -16.58
N ILE A 69 -7.15 -2.61 -15.39
CA ILE A 69 -6.11 -2.44 -14.37
C ILE A 69 -4.77 -2.99 -14.87
N ARG A 70 -4.76 -4.19 -15.45
CA ARG A 70 -3.57 -4.81 -16.03
C ARG A 70 -2.97 -3.92 -17.12
N SER A 71 -3.80 -3.45 -18.05
CA SER A 71 -3.35 -2.64 -19.19
C SER A 71 -2.78 -1.29 -18.72
N LYS A 72 -3.47 -0.61 -17.81
CA LYS A 72 -3.12 0.72 -17.32
C LYS A 72 -1.90 0.73 -16.39
N LEU A 73 -1.82 -0.23 -15.47
CA LEU A 73 -0.77 -0.24 -14.45
C LEU A 73 0.42 -1.15 -14.79
N LYS A 74 0.33 -1.91 -15.90
CA LYS A 74 1.33 -2.88 -16.34
C LYS A 74 1.67 -3.89 -15.23
N VAL A 75 0.63 -4.51 -14.68
CA VAL A 75 0.72 -5.51 -13.59
C VAL A 75 0.09 -6.83 -14.00
N GLY A 76 0.59 -7.95 -13.45
CA GLY A 76 -0.04 -9.26 -13.65
C GLY A 76 -1.36 -9.42 -12.89
N TYR A 77 -2.18 -10.37 -13.32
CA TYR A 77 -3.46 -10.68 -12.66
C TYR A 77 -3.29 -11.10 -11.19
N GLU A 78 -2.20 -11.78 -10.85
CA GLU A 78 -1.91 -12.19 -9.47
C GLU A 78 -1.74 -11.00 -8.52
N ASN A 79 -1.13 -9.91 -8.99
CA ASN A 79 -1.04 -8.67 -8.21
C ASN A 79 -2.43 -8.07 -7.96
N ILE A 80 -3.32 -8.12 -8.97
CA ILE A 80 -4.69 -7.61 -8.86
C ILE A 80 -5.50 -8.47 -7.89
N LYS A 81 -5.43 -9.80 -8.04
CA LYS A 81 -6.09 -10.77 -7.15
C LYS A 81 -5.63 -10.60 -5.70
N SER A 82 -4.32 -10.43 -5.47
CA SER A 82 -3.78 -10.21 -4.13
C SER A 82 -4.36 -8.94 -3.47
N VAL A 83 -4.42 -7.82 -4.20
CA VAL A 83 -5.02 -6.59 -3.68
C VAL A 83 -6.53 -6.74 -3.46
N LYS A 84 -7.25 -7.42 -4.37
CA LYS A 84 -8.68 -7.71 -4.20
C LYS A 84 -8.93 -8.55 -2.94
N HIS A 85 -8.12 -9.58 -2.70
CA HIS A 85 -8.22 -10.39 -1.49
C HIS A 85 -8.08 -9.54 -0.21
N PHE A 86 -7.11 -8.63 -0.13
CA PHE A 86 -6.98 -7.73 1.03
C PHE A 86 -8.06 -6.65 1.11
N LEU A 87 -8.69 -6.27 0.00
CA LEU A 87 -9.87 -5.39 0.03
C LEU A 87 -11.08 -6.10 0.65
N ASP A 88 -11.26 -7.39 0.37
CA ASP A 88 -12.42 -8.16 0.80
C ASP A 88 -12.26 -8.76 2.19
N PHE A 89 -11.05 -9.25 2.51
CA PHE A 89 -10.78 -10.06 3.71
C PHE A 89 -9.63 -9.52 4.57
N GLY A 90 -9.05 -8.36 4.20
CA GLY A 90 -7.96 -7.75 4.96
C GLY A 90 -8.45 -6.89 6.13
N TRP A 91 -7.53 -6.15 6.72
CA TRP A 91 -7.78 -5.28 7.88
C TRP A 91 -8.41 -3.92 7.54
N GLY A 92 -9.02 -3.76 6.36
CA GLY A 92 -9.70 -2.52 5.94
C GLY A 92 -8.79 -1.33 5.55
N GLY A 93 -7.47 -1.43 5.72
CA GLY A 93 -6.53 -0.32 5.47
C GLY A 93 -6.56 0.25 4.04
N TYR A 94 -6.74 -0.60 3.02
CA TYR A 94 -6.90 -0.12 1.64
C TYR A 94 -8.17 0.72 1.46
N LEU A 95 -9.30 0.25 1.99
CA LEU A 95 -10.57 0.94 1.86
C LEU A 95 -10.53 2.31 2.56
N GLU A 96 -9.95 2.37 3.76
CA GLU A 96 -9.77 3.62 4.49
C GLU A 96 -8.90 4.62 3.71
N ALA A 97 -7.74 4.16 3.22
CA ALA A 97 -6.81 4.99 2.46
C ALA A 97 -7.46 5.54 1.18
N VAL A 98 -8.18 4.70 0.43
CA VAL A 98 -8.89 5.12 -0.78
C VAL A 98 -9.98 6.14 -0.47
N ASN A 99 -10.81 5.89 0.55
CA ASN A 99 -11.92 6.76 0.93
C ASN A 99 -11.45 8.14 1.41
N LYS A 100 -10.35 8.21 2.17
CA LYS A 100 -9.73 9.49 2.57
C LYS A 100 -9.34 10.34 1.36
N THR A 101 -8.81 9.72 0.30
CA THR A 101 -8.44 10.45 -0.92
C THR A 101 -9.64 10.93 -1.74
N ARG A 102 -10.76 10.21 -1.71
CA ARG A 102 -12.02 10.62 -2.37
C ARG A 102 -12.65 11.83 -1.66
N LYS A 103 -12.72 11.81 -0.32
CA LYS A 103 -13.27 12.92 0.48
C LYS A 103 -12.52 14.24 0.27
N LYS A 104 -11.19 14.19 0.08
CA LYS A 104 -10.38 15.40 -0.24
C LYS A 104 -10.69 15.99 -1.62
N LYS A 105 -11.07 15.18 -2.61
CA LYS A 105 -11.43 15.66 -3.97
C LYS A 105 -12.82 16.28 -4.06
N GLY A 106 -13.73 15.97 -3.12
CA GLY A 106 -15.09 16.52 -3.09
C GLY A 106 -15.25 17.83 -2.31
N LYS A 107 -14.23 18.30 -1.60
CA LYS A 107 -14.23 19.54 -0.80
C LYS A 107 -13.51 20.72 -1.49
N GLY A 108 -13.39 20.66 -2.81
CA GLY A 108 -12.71 21.68 -3.63
C GLY A 108 -13.46 21.95 -4.93
N LYS A 109 -14.78 21.93 -4.89
CA LYS A 109 -15.67 22.52 -5.90
C LYS A 109 -16.56 23.53 -5.22
#